data_AF-A0A4R2KP32-F1
#
_entry.id   AF-A0A4R2KP32-F1
#
_cell.length_a   1.000
_cell.length_b   1.000
_cell.length_c   1.000
_cell.angle_alpha   90.00
_cell.angle_beta   90.00
_cell.angle_gamma   90.00
#
_symmetry.space_group_name_H-M   'P 1'
#
loop_
_entity.id
_entity.type
_entity.pdbx_description
1 polymer ?
#
loop_
_entity_poly.entity_id
_entity_poly.type
_entity_poly.pdbx_seq_one_letter_code
_entity_poly.pdbx_strand_id
1 'polypeptide(L)'
;MTATSTRSPCSGLRRKTGQRPVCGAEVNHLAHALLADPQPPQRLGNLFGDAVRGPLSRVDLPAGVLEGVRRHRQIDAMTDRHPASIRLRERFPRALRRYAGIVLDVAFDHYLIRRWPLFCDVDRESFTLEVYDVMHQNPALLPEPVRLAAPRMIARDFLNRCETMDGVMSVLASIDARLSQGFDVAAAGRTLEVHDGALEYGFTEVFSDLQRP
;
A
#
# COMPACT_ATOMS: atom_id res chain seq x y z
N MET A 1 14.52 -30.60 -54.96
CA MET A 1 13.44 -30.79 -53.97
C MET A 1 14.01 -31.65 -52.85
N THR A 2 14.62 -30.99 -51.87
CA THR A 2 15.43 -31.60 -50.81
C THR A 2 14.66 -31.54 -49.50
N ALA A 3 14.29 -32.69 -48.94
CA ALA A 3 13.73 -32.81 -47.60
C ALA A 3 14.62 -33.76 -46.79
N THR A 4 15.61 -33.19 -46.12
CA THR A 4 16.45 -33.89 -45.14
C THR A 4 15.94 -33.50 -43.76
N SER A 5 15.27 -34.44 -43.10
CA SER A 5 14.76 -34.33 -41.74
C SER A 5 15.87 -34.59 -40.73
N THR A 6 16.37 -33.55 -40.08
CA THR A 6 17.26 -33.63 -38.91
C THR A 6 16.49 -33.26 -37.65
N ARG A 7 16.30 -34.24 -36.75
CA ARG A 7 15.98 -33.99 -35.34
C ARG A 7 17.26 -33.59 -34.62
N SER A 8 17.19 -32.52 -33.83
CA SER A 8 18.11 -32.28 -32.71
C SER A 8 17.28 -32.05 -31.43
N PRO A 9 17.66 -32.67 -30.30
CA PRO A 9 17.03 -32.46 -29.01
C PRO A 9 17.70 -31.27 -28.30
N CYS A 10 16.90 -30.30 -27.86
CA CYS A 10 17.41 -29.24 -26.98
C CYS A 10 16.83 -29.43 -25.58
N SER A 11 17.57 -30.17 -24.76
CA SER A 11 17.48 -30.09 -23.30
C SER A 11 18.03 -28.72 -22.87
N GLY A 12 17.20 -27.91 -22.20
CA GLY A 12 17.59 -26.57 -21.77
C GLY A 12 16.81 -26.14 -20.54
N LEU A 13 17.42 -26.35 -19.39
CA LEU A 13 17.08 -25.86 -18.06
C LEU A 13 16.43 -24.46 -17.96
N ARG A 14 15.64 -24.31 -16.88
CA ARG A 14 15.23 -23.09 -16.14
C ARG A 14 13.95 -22.38 -16.63
N ARG A 15 13.06 -21.92 -15.74
CA ARG A 15 13.35 -21.30 -14.43
C ARG A 15 12.45 -21.85 -13.33
N LYS A 16 13.08 -22.25 -12.22
CA LYS A 16 12.45 -22.31 -10.89
C LYS A 16 11.80 -20.95 -10.63
N THR A 17 10.56 -20.97 -10.18
CA THR A 17 9.80 -19.85 -9.63
C THR A 17 10.58 -19.23 -8.47
N GLY A 18 11.48 -18.30 -8.78
CA GLY A 18 12.14 -17.46 -7.80
C GLY A 18 11.14 -16.46 -7.27
N GLN A 19 10.91 -16.47 -5.96
CA GLN A 19 10.28 -15.37 -5.23
C GLN A 19 10.77 -14.03 -5.81
N ARG A 20 9.85 -13.25 -6.38
CA ARG A 20 10.11 -11.84 -6.68
C ARG A 20 10.20 -11.10 -5.34
N PRO A 21 11.20 -10.23 -5.13
CA PRO A 21 11.31 -9.47 -3.89
C PRO A 21 10.11 -8.53 -3.82
N VAL A 22 9.29 -8.69 -2.78
CA VAL A 22 8.17 -7.80 -2.51
C VAL A 22 8.66 -6.77 -1.52
N CYS A 23 9.13 -5.64 -2.04
CA CYS A 23 9.20 -4.43 -1.26
C CYS A 23 7.89 -3.66 -1.50
N GLY A 24 7.20 -3.37 -0.40
CA GLY A 24 5.80 -2.97 -0.31
C GLY A 24 5.37 -1.87 -1.27
N ALA A 25 4.36 -2.19 -2.05
CA ALA A 25 3.41 -1.19 -2.49
C ALA A 25 2.09 -1.92 -2.62
N GLU A 26 1.53 -2.22 -1.45
CA GLU A 26 0.11 -1.99 -1.24
C GLU A 26 0.05 -0.68 -0.44
N VAL A 27 -1.03 0.06 -0.62
CA VAL A 27 -1.06 1.52 -0.54
C VAL A 27 -1.84 1.96 0.69
N ASN A 28 -1.76 3.25 1.06
CA ASN A 28 -2.32 3.86 2.28
C ASN A 28 -1.37 3.92 3.50
N HIS A 29 -0.09 4.25 3.29
CA HIS A 29 0.93 4.22 4.35
C HIS A 29 0.68 5.26 5.45
N LEU A 30 0.18 6.44 5.10
CA LEU A 30 -0.06 7.50 6.08
C LEU A 30 -1.25 7.14 6.97
N ALA A 31 -2.32 6.57 6.40
CA ALA A 31 -3.43 6.04 7.20
C ALA A 31 -2.99 4.96 8.17
N HIS A 32 -2.19 3.99 7.72
CA HIS A 32 -1.67 2.94 8.61
C HIS A 32 -0.73 3.51 9.67
N ALA A 33 0.09 4.51 9.35
CA ALA A 33 0.89 5.19 10.36
C ALA A 33 0.00 5.86 11.43
N LEU A 34 -1.05 6.57 11.01
CA LEU A 34 -1.93 7.33 11.90
C LEU A 34 -2.81 6.43 12.78
N LEU A 35 -3.30 5.31 12.24
CA LEU A 35 -4.17 4.36 12.96
C LEU A 35 -3.40 3.33 13.81
N ALA A 36 -2.07 3.45 13.89
CA ALA A 36 -1.23 2.54 14.65
C ALA A 36 -1.22 2.87 16.15
N ASP A 37 -0.91 1.86 16.97
CA ASP A 37 -0.46 2.09 18.33
C ASP A 37 0.87 2.88 18.31
N PRO A 38 1.08 3.85 19.24
CA PRO A 38 2.26 4.69 19.24
C PRO A 38 3.57 3.95 19.57
N GLN A 39 3.52 2.75 20.13
CA GLN A 39 4.72 1.98 20.45
C GLN A 39 5.49 1.60 19.16
N PRO A 40 6.83 1.82 19.11
CA PRO A 40 7.63 1.57 17.90
C PRO A 40 7.43 0.20 17.23
N PRO A 41 7.43 -0.95 17.95
CA PRO A 41 7.23 -2.24 17.29
C PRO A 41 5.83 -2.38 16.67
N GLN A 42 4.77 -1.97 17.38
CA GLN A 42 3.41 -2.00 16.86
C GLN A 42 3.24 -1.04 15.67
N ARG A 43 3.77 0.18 15.77
CA ARG A 43 3.73 1.17 14.68
C ARG A 43 4.38 0.65 13.41
N LEU A 44 5.60 0.13 13.51
CA LEU A 44 6.33 -0.38 12.36
C LEU A 44 5.70 -1.67 11.81
N GLY A 45 5.14 -2.52 12.67
CA GLY A 45 4.36 -3.68 12.24
C GLY A 45 3.09 -3.28 11.48
N ASN A 46 2.41 -2.22 11.91
CA ASN A 46 1.19 -1.72 11.27
C ASN A 46 1.50 -1.04 9.93
N LEU A 47 2.55 -0.23 9.90
CA LEU A 47 2.97 0.51 8.70
C LEU A 47 3.48 -0.41 7.59
N PHE A 48 4.10 -1.54 7.94
CA PHE A 48 4.74 -2.46 6.99
C PHE A 48 4.14 -3.87 7.00
N GLY A 49 2.85 -3.97 7.32
CA GLY A 49 2.13 -5.24 7.39
C GLY A 49 2.19 -6.06 6.09
N ASP A 50 2.14 -5.39 4.94
CA ASP A 50 2.24 -6.00 3.60
C ASP A 50 3.54 -6.75 3.33
N ALA A 51 4.63 -6.34 3.98
CA ALA A 51 5.91 -7.02 3.87
C ALA A 51 5.90 -8.38 4.61
N VAL A 52 4.89 -8.62 5.47
CA VAL A 52 4.74 -9.85 6.26
C VAL A 52 3.61 -10.72 5.70
N ARG A 53 4.00 -11.73 4.92
CA ARG A 53 3.06 -12.62 4.23
C ARG A 53 2.76 -13.90 5.01
N GLY A 54 1.52 -14.38 4.88
CA GLY A 54 1.10 -15.67 5.42
C GLY A 54 0.79 -15.67 6.93
N PRO A 55 0.68 -16.87 7.54
CA PRO A 55 0.34 -17.02 8.95
C PRO A 55 1.44 -16.44 9.86
N LEU A 56 1.05 -15.58 10.80
CA LEU A 56 1.99 -14.94 11.73
C LEU A 56 2.71 -15.92 12.65
N SER A 57 2.13 -17.10 12.89
CA SER A 57 2.77 -18.18 13.66
C SER A 57 4.02 -18.77 12.99
N ARG A 58 4.28 -18.42 11.73
CA ARG A 58 5.45 -18.87 10.95
C ARG A 58 6.45 -17.75 10.68
N VAL A 59 6.25 -16.59 11.29
CA VAL A 59 7.07 -15.40 11.08
C VAL A 59 7.85 -15.14 12.36
N ASP A 60 9.17 -15.07 12.24
CA ASP A 60 10.07 -14.73 13.34
C ASP A 60 10.26 -13.21 13.40
N LEU A 61 9.35 -12.53 14.11
CA LEU A 61 9.38 -11.11 14.38
C LEU A 61 9.00 -10.84 15.84
N PRO A 62 9.45 -9.72 16.44
CA PRO A 62 9.06 -9.35 17.80
C PRO A 62 7.54 -9.30 17.97
N ALA A 63 7.05 -9.66 19.17
CA ALA A 63 5.62 -9.77 19.44
C ALA A 63 4.83 -8.49 19.11
N GLY A 64 5.38 -7.31 19.45
CA GLY A 64 4.74 -6.03 19.12
C GLY A 64 4.68 -5.76 17.60
N VAL A 65 5.67 -6.20 16.83
CA VAL A 65 5.62 -6.11 15.35
C VAL A 65 4.51 -7.00 14.82
N LEU A 66 4.39 -8.23 15.33
CA LEU A 66 3.29 -9.13 14.94
C LEU A 66 1.92 -8.55 15.30
N GLU A 67 1.79 -7.86 16.44
CA GLU A 67 0.57 -7.14 16.82
C GLU A 67 0.26 -5.99 15.86
N GLY A 68 1.25 -5.19 15.47
CA GLY A 68 1.13 -4.20 14.41
C GLY A 68 0.63 -4.81 13.09
N VAL A 69 1.20 -5.94 12.66
CA VAL A 69 0.78 -6.63 11.44
C VAL A 69 -0.67 -7.12 11.54
N ARG A 70 -1.13 -7.55 12.73
CA ARG A 70 -2.55 -7.90 12.95
C ARG A 70 -3.43 -6.67 12.80
N ARG A 71 -3.02 -5.53 13.37
CA ARG A 71 -3.75 -4.26 13.25
C ARG A 71 -3.86 -3.81 11.80
N HIS A 72 -2.79 -3.95 11.01
CA HIS A 72 -2.79 -3.62 9.58
C HIS A 72 -3.85 -4.41 8.84
N ARG A 73 -3.81 -5.74 8.96
CA ARG A 73 -4.79 -6.63 8.32
C ARG A 73 -6.22 -6.37 8.80
N GLN A 74 -6.40 -5.92 10.04
CA GLN A 74 -7.70 -5.52 10.55
C GLN A 74 -8.22 -4.26 9.86
N ILE A 75 -7.37 -3.23 9.75
CA ILE A 75 -7.69 -1.97 9.05
C ILE A 75 -8.06 -2.26 7.59
N ASP A 76 -7.27 -3.09 6.89
CA ASP A 76 -7.56 -3.47 5.51
C ASP A 76 -8.90 -4.19 5.40
N ALA A 77 -9.12 -5.19 6.26
CA ALA A 77 -10.36 -5.97 6.23
C ALA A 77 -11.59 -5.11 6.56
N MET A 78 -11.46 -4.13 7.46
CA MET A 78 -12.53 -3.18 7.79
C MET A 78 -12.79 -2.25 6.60
N THR A 79 -11.73 -1.69 6.00
CA THR A 79 -11.81 -0.82 4.83
C THR A 79 -12.44 -1.54 3.65
N ASP A 80 -12.00 -2.75 3.35
CA ASP A 80 -12.47 -3.59 2.24
C ASP A 80 -13.96 -3.94 2.33
N ARG A 81 -14.44 -4.15 3.56
CA ARG A 81 -15.84 -4.53 3.84
C ARG A 81 -16.72 -3.33 4.13
N HIS A 82 -16.16 -2.12 4.24
CA HIS A 82 -16.91 -0.93 4.56
C HIS A 82 -17.96 -0.65 3.47
N PRO A 83 -19.24 -0.38 3.81
CA PRO A 83 -20.27 -0.10 2.82
C PRO A 83 -19.90 1.02 1.86
N ALA A 84 -19.23 2.07 2.33
CA ALA A 84 -18.76 3.15 1.47
C ALA A 84 -17.71 2.66 0.47
N SER A 85 -16.68 1.90 0.89
CA SER A 85 -15.67 1.34 -0.01
C SER A 85 -16.28 0.46 -1.10
N ILE A 86 -17.27 -0.37 -0.74
CA ILE A 86 -18.02 -1.20 -1.70
C ILE A 86 -18.72 -0.31 -2.74
N ARG A 87 -19.46 0.72 -2.31
CA ARG A 87 -20.11 1.68 -3.21
C ARG A 87 -19.12 2.43 -4.10
N LEU A 88 -17.97 2.81 -3.57
CA LEU A 88 -16.94 3.53 -4.33
C LEU A 88 -16.34 2.66 -5.45
N ARG A 89 -16.11 1.37 -5.19
CA ARG A 89 -15.61 0.42 -6.20
C ARG A 89 -16.54 0.30 -7.41
N GLU A 90 -17.86 0.45 -7.22
CA GLU A 90 -18.83 0.37 -8.32
C GLU A 90 -18.74 1.55 -9.31
N ARG A 91 -18.20 2.69 -8.87
CA ARG A 91 -17.96 3.88 -9.69
C ARG A 91 -16.86 3.67 -10.73
N PHE A 92 -15.98 2.70 -10.50
CA PHE A 92 -14.93 2.38 -11.45
C PHE A 92 -15.51 1.71 -12.71
N PRO A 93 -14.97 2.01 -13.90
CA PRO A 93 -15.27 1.27 -15.13
C PRO A 93 -15.06 -0.23 -14.93
N ARG A 94 -15.89 -1.07 -15.57
CA ARG A 94 -15.83 -2.55 -15.38
C ARG A 94 -14.43 -3.13 -15.57
N ALA A 95 -13.65 -2.60 -16.51
CA ALA A 95 -12.27 -3.01 -16.77
C ALA A 95 -11.29 -2.69 -15.62
N LEU A 96 -11.60 -1.68 -14.80
CA LEU A 96 -10.78 -1.24 -13.66
C LEU A 96 -11.26 -1.75 -12.31
N ARG A 97 -12.50 -2.26 -12.19
CA ARG A 97 -13.08 -2.67 -10.90
C ARG A 97 -12.23 -3.65 -10.10
N ARG A 98 -11.50 -4.54 -10.77
CA ARG A 98 -10.55 -5.47 -10.12
C ARG A 98 -9.45 -4.73 -9.34
N TYR A 99 -9.03 -3.56 -9.83
CA TYR A 99 -7.96 -2.75 -9.26
C TYR A 99 -8.49 -1.56 -8.45
N ALA A 100 -9.81 -1.41 -8.34
CA ALA A 100 -10.43 -0.29 -7.63
C ALA A 100 -10.00 -0.21 -6.17
N GLY A 101 -9.79 -1.35 -5.48
CA GLY A 101 -9.24 -1.36 -4.12
C GLY A 101 -7.88 -0.66 -4.05
N ILE A 102 -6.93 -1.11 -4.88
CA ILE A 102 -5.59 -0.50 -4.99
C ILE A 102 -5.69 1.01 -5.26
N VAL A 103 -6.54 1.41 -6.20
CA VAL A 103 -6.69 2.83 -6.56
C VAL A 103 -7.27 3.64 -5.39
N LEU A 104 -8.26 3.08 -4.70
CA LEU A 104 -8.85 3.71 -3.51
C LEU A 104 -7.84 3.85 -2.38
N ASP A 105 -6.98 2.85 -2.15
CA ASP A 105 -5.97 2.91 -1.10
C ASP A 105 -4.97 4.06 -1.33
N VAL A 106 -4.53 4.29 -2.59
CA VAL A 106 -3.69 5.45 -2.93
C VAL A 106 -4.45 6.75 -2.74
N ALA A 107 -5.70 6.81 -3.21
CA ALA A 107 -6.52 8.01 -3.13
C ALA A 107 -6.88 8.37 -1.68
N PHE A 108 -7.01 7.38 -0.79
CA PHE A 108 -7.32 7.60 0.61
C PHE A 108 -6.17 8.30 1.34
N ASP A 109 -4.91 7.95 1.08
CA ASP A 109 -3.76 8.73 1.56
C ASP A 109 -3.82 10.18 1.04
N HIS A 110 -4.20 10.39 -0.23
CA HIS A 110 -4.36 11.74 -0.80
C HIS A 110 -5.43 12.55 -0.06
N TYR A 111 -6.60 11.96 0.17
CA TYR A 111 -7.69 12.62 0.91
C TYR A 111 -7.34 12.84 2.38
N LEU A 112 -6.60 11.92 3.00
CA LEU A 112 -6.09 12.08 4.36
C LEU A 112 -5.15 13.29 4.45
N ILE A 113 -4.21 13.43 3.52
CA ILE A 113 -3.32 14.60 3.47
C ILE A 113 -4.13 15.88 3.28
N ARG A 114 -5.06 15.90 2.32
CA ARG A 114 -5.90 17.05 1.98
C ARG A 114 -6.76 17.53 3.16
N ARG A 115 -7.20 16.60 4.01
CA ARG A 115 -8.11 16.84 5.15
C ARG A 115 -7.47 16.56 6.49
N TRP A 116 -6.15 16.58 6.57
CA TRP A 116 -5.39 16.20 7.77
C TRP A 116 -5.94 16.82 9.08
N PRO A 117 -6.26 18.13 9.15
CA PRO A 117 -6.74 18.74 10.38
C PRO A 117 -8.10 18.21 10.88
N LEU A 118 -8.84 17.44 10.08
CA LEU A 118 -10.08 16.79 10.52
C LEU A 118 -9.83 15.50 11.31
N PHE A 119 -8.65 14.90 11.16
CA PHE A 119 -8.36 13.55 11.66
C PHE A 119 -7.22 13.51 12.67
N CYS A 120 -6.37 14.53 12.72
CA CYS A 120 -5.25 14.62 13.66
C CYS A 120 -5.00 16.08 14.06
N ASP A 121 -4.87 16.31 15.36
CA ASP A 121 -4.56 17.64 15.93
C ASP A 121 -3.07 17.99 15.85
N VAL A 122 -2.21 16.97 15.68
CA VAL A 122 -0.77 17.17 15.46
C VAL A 122 -0.55 17.60 14.02
N ASP A 123 0.34 18.55 13.77
CA ASP A 123 0.67 18.94 12.41
C ASP A 123 1.27 17.76 11.62
N ARG A 124 0.91 17.64 10.34
CA ARG A 124 1.29 16.49 9.50
C ARG A 124 2.81 16.35 9.40
N GLU A 125 3.54 17.45 9.30
CA GLU A 125 4.99 17.44 9.14
C GLU A 125 5.65 16.80 10.37
N SER A 126 5.33 17.30 11.57
CA SER A 126 5.81 16.73 12.84
C SER A 126 5.43 15.26 12.98
N PHE A 127 4.19 14.89 12.62
CA PHE A 127 3.77 13.49 12.65
C PHE A 127 4.63 12.62 11.73
N THR A 128 4.84 13.04 10.48
CA THR A 128 5.65 12.25 9.52
C THR A 128 7.12 12.16 9.93
N LEU A 129 7.69 13.24 10.48
CA LEU A 129 9.05 13.24 11.02
C LEU A 129 9.19 12.26 12.19
N GLU A 130 8.22 12.23 13.12
CA GLU A 130 8.20 11.25 14.21
C GLU A 130 8.19 9.81 13.68
N VAL A 131 7.38 9.52 12.65
CA VAL A 131 7.32 8.19 12.04
C VAL A 131 8.67 7.83 11.38
N TYR A 132 9.30 8.78 10.69
CA TYR A 132 10.63 8.57 10.10
C TYR A 132 11.72 8.35 11.14
N ASP A 133 11.68 9.07 12.26
CA ASP A 133 12.59 8.87 13.38
C ASP A 133 12.43 7.47 13.99
N VAL A 134 11.19 7.01 14.18
CA VAL A 134 10.93 5.63 14.64
C VAL A 134 11.52 4.60 13.67
N MET A 135 11.36 4.79 12.35
CA MET A 135 11.96 3.91 11.35
C MET A 135 13.49 3.92 11.41
N HIS A 136 14.10 5.11 11.54
CA HIS A 136 15.54 5.29 11.56
C HIS A 136 16.19 4.68 12.81
N GLN A 137 15.56 4.85 13.98
CA GLN A 137 16.07 4.36 15.26
C GLN A 137 15.88 2.85 15.46
N ASN A 138 14.95 2.23 14.73
CA ASN A 138 14.55 0.84 14.96
C ASN A 138 14.69 -0.06 13.71
N PRO A 139 15.84 -0.08 13.00
CA PRO A 139 15.99 -0.86 11.78
C PRO A 139 15.80 -2.37 12.00
N ALA A 140 16.08 -2.88 13.21
CA ALA A 140 15.91 -4.29 13.55
C ALA A 140 14.43 -4.73 13.60
N LEU A 141 13.48 -3.80 13.77
CA LEU A 141 12.04 -4.08 13.79
C LEU A 141 11.44 -4.12 12.38
N LEU A 142 12.16 -3.61 11.37
CA LEU A 142 11.70 -3.58 9.99
C LEU A 142 11.89 -4.94 9.31
N PRO A 143 10.88 -5.44 8.58
CA PRO A 143 11.06 -6.55 7.65
C PRO A 143 12.22 -6.26 6.69
N GLU A 144 13.01 -7.28 6.35
CA GLU A 144 14.25 -7.11 5.59
C GLU A 144 14.11 -6.28 4.29
N PRO A 145 13.09 -6.49 3.42
CA PRO A 145 12.93 -5.67 2.22
C PRO A 145 12.73 -4.18 2.55
N VAL A 146 11.95 -3.89 3.59
CA VAL A 146 11.67 -2.53 4.04
C VAL A 146 12.93 -1.90 4.65
N ARG A 147 13.66 -2.64 5.48
CA ARG A 147 14.92 -2.18 6.07
C ARG A 147 15.92 -1.72 5.01
N LEU A 148 16.03 -2.45 3.90
CA LEU A 148 16.92 -2.11 2.78
C LEU A 148 16.44 -0.91 1.94
N ALA A 149 15.14 -0.62 1.97
CA ALA A 149 14.52 0.50 1.25
C ALA A 149 14.37 1.77 2.10
N ALA A 150 14.31 1.63 3.44
CA ALA A 150 13.94 2.70 4.37
C ALA A 150 14.73 4.01 4.18
N PRO A 151 16.08 4.00 4.04
CA PRO A 151 16.81 5.26 3.82
C PRO A 151 16.36 6.01 2.57
N ARG A 152 16.05 5.29 1.48
CA ARG A 152 15.56 5.88 0.23
C ARG A 152 14.10 6.30 0.32
N MET A 153 13.29 5.59 1.10
CA MET A 153 11.89 5.94 1.34
C MET A 153 11.78 7.24 2.13
N ILE A 154 12.54 7.36 3.23
CA ILE A 154 12.59 8.55 4.08
C ILE A 154 13.11 9.75 3.27
N ALA A 155 14.22 9.59 2.53
CA ALA A 155 14.78 10.66 1.70
C ALA A 155 13.85 11.14 0.56
N ARG A 156 12.81 10.38 0.24
CA ARG A 156 11.81 10.72 -0.78
C ARG A 156 10.44 11.08 -0.20
N ASP A 157 10.38 11.24 1.12
CA ASP A 157 9.19 11.62 1.85
C ASP A 157 7.96 10.76 1.50
N PHE A 158 8.11 9.44 1.59
CA PHE A 158 7.12 8.52 1.04
C PHE A 158 5.71 8.64 1.67
N LEU A 159 5.58 9.11 2.92
CA LEU A 159 4.28 9.31 3.58
C LEU A 159 3.51 10.51 3.02
N ASN A 160 4.20 11.46 2.40
CA ASN A 160 3.59 12.64 1.79
C ASN A 160 3.51 12.55 0.26
N ARG A 161 3.91 11.41 -0.32
CA ARG A 161 3.99 11.22 -1.77
C ARG A 161 2.64 11.42 -2.49
N CYS A 162 1.52 11.23 -1.81
CA CYS A 162 0.18 11.42 -2.35
C CYS A 162 -0.39 12.82 -2.11
N GLU A 163 0.42 13.82 -1.74
CA GLU A 163 -0.07 15.19 -1.53
C GLU A 163 -0.70 15.80 -2.78
N THR A 164 -0.16 15.48 -3.96
CA THR A 164 -0.67 15.94 -5.26
C THR A 164 -1.24 14.79 -6.08
N MET A 165 -2.10 15.11 -7.05
CA MET A 165 -2.61 14.12 -8.01
C MET A 165 -1.47 13.50 -8.83
N ASP A 166 -0.44 14.27 -9.20
CA ASP A 166 0.76 13.74 -9.86
C ASP A 166 1.48 12.70 -8.98
N GLY A 167 1.53 12.94 -7.68
CA GLY A 167 2.02 12.00 -6.68
C GLY A 167 1.22 10.70 -6.64
N VAL A 168 -0.11 10.79 -6.59
CA VAL A 168 -1.03 9.65 -6.69
C VAL A 168 -0.79 8.85 -7.96
N MET A 169 -0.71 9.52 -9.11
CA MET A 169 -0.48 8.89 -10.41
C MET A 169 0.89 8.21 -10.49
N SER A 170 1.93 8.83 -9.91
CA SER A 170 3.27 8.25 -9.79
C SER A 170 3.28 6.96 -8.95
N VAL A 171 2.54 6.94 -7.84
CA VAL A 171 2.38 5.75 -7.00
C VAL A 171 1.64 4.65 -7.76
N LEU A 172 0.52 4.97 -8.42
CA LEU A 172 -0.25 4.02 -9.24
C LEU A 172 0.60 3.40 -10.36
N ALA A 173 1.37 4.21 -11.09
CA ALA A 173 2.28 3.72 -12.12
C ALA A 173 3.38 2.81 -11.55
N SER A 174 3.91 3.13 -10.37
CA SER A 174 4.88 2.28 -9.67
C SER A 174 4.26 0.94 -9.25
N ILE A 175 2.97 0.93 -8.92
CA ILE A 175 2.25 -0.29 -8.58
C ILE A 175 2.01 -1.14 -9.82
N ASP A 176 1.46 -0.54 -10.87
CA ASP A 176 1.15 -1.19 -12.15
C ASP A 176 2.37 -1.92 -12.72
N ALA A 177 3.54 -1.27 -12.72
CA ALA A 177 4.79 -1.84 -13.23
C ALA A 177 5.23 -3.16 -12.56
N ARG A 178 4.69 -3.48 -11.37
CA ARG A 178 5.01 -4.70 -10.62
C ARG A 178 3.97 -5.80 -10.81
N LEU A 179 2.77 -5.47 -11.28
CA LEU A 179 1.68 -6.41 -11.47
C LEU A 179 1.98 -7.37 -12.64
N SER A 180 1.50 -8.61 -12.53
CA SER A 180 1.58 -9.57 -13.64
C SER A 180 0.58 -9.26 -14.76
N GLN A 181 -0.50 -8.56 -14.41
CA GLN A 181 -1.51 -8.02 -15.30
C GLN A 181 -1.72 -6.59 -14.85
N GLY A 182 -1.32 -5.64 -15.70
CA GLY A 182 -1.46 -4.22 -15.40
C GLY A 182 -2.90 -3.72 -15.52
N PHE A 183 -3.06 -2.41 -15.33
CA PHE A 183 -4.29 -1.66 -15.52
C PHE A 183 -4.02 -0.31 -16.19
N ASP A 184 -5.06 0.27 -16.78
CA ASP A 184 -4.95 1.60 -17.39
C ASP A 184 -4.90 2.67 -16.27
N VAL A 185 -3.68 3.07 -15.90
CA VAL A 185 -3.41 4.10 -14.89
C VAL A 185 -4.07 5.43 -15.28
N ALA A 186 -4.07 5.80 -16.58
CA ALA A 186 -4.70 7.03 -17.02
C ALA A 186 -6.23 6.98 -16.86
N ALA A 187 -6.86 5.83 -17.10
CA ALA A 187 -8.28 5.64 -16.82
C ALA A 187 -8.58 5.66 -15.31
N ALA A 188 -7.67 5.15 -14.46
CA ALA A 188 -7.79 5.29 -13.01
C ALA A 188 -7.76 6.76 -12.59
N GLY A 189 -6.80 7.55 -13.07
CA GLY A 189 -6.71 8.99 -12.83
C GLY A 189 -7.98 9.74 -13.24
N ARG A 190 -8.49 9.50 -14.46
CA ARG A 190 -9.77 10.08 -14.90
C ARG A 190 -10.94 9.70 -14.00
N THR A 191 -10.95 8.47 -13.47
CA THR A 191 -12.00 8.03 -12.54
C THR A 191 -11.92 8.80 -11.22
N LEU A 192 -10.70 9.03 -10.71
CA LEU A 192 -10.47 9.84 -9.51
C LEU A 192 -10.94 11.29 -9.73
N GLU A 193 -10.58 11.91 -10.85
CA GLU A 193 -11.00 13.28 -11.19
C GLU A 193 -12.53 13.41 -11.30
N VAL A 194 -13.18 12.51 -12.05
CA VAL A 194 -14.63 12.56 -12.29
C VAL A 194 -15.43 12.33 -11.01
N HIS A 195 -14.89 11.56 -10.06
CA HIS A 195 -15.59 11.18 -8.84
C HIS A 195 -14.99 11.78 -7.56
N ASP A 196 -14.11 12.78 -7.67
CA ASP A 196 -13.30 13.30 -6.55
C ASP A 196 -14.12 13.57 -5.27
N GLY A 197 -15.20 14.34 -5.38
CA GLY A 197 -16.04 14.66 -4.22
C GLY A 197 -16.76 13.45 -3.62
N ALA A 198 -17.17 12.48 -4.45
CA ALA A 198 -17.81 11.26 -3.94
C ALA A 198 -16.79 10.33 -3.26
N LEU A 199 -15.56 10.28 -3.79
CA LEU A 199 -14.47 9.50 -3.23
C LEU A 199 -13.97 10.10 -1.92
N GLU A 200 -13.78 11.43 -1.85
CA GLU A 200 -13.43 12.13 -0.60
C GLU A 200 -14.50 11.92 0.48
N TYR A 201 -15.79 12.03 0.11
CA TYR A 201 -16.87 11.77 1.05
C TYR A 201 -16.85 10.33 1.57
N GLY A 202 -16.71 9.34 0.68
CA GLY A 202 -16.64 7.95 1.09
C GLY A 202 -15.37 7.62 1.88
N PHE A 203 -14.24 8.25 1.58
CA PHE A 203 -13.03 8.21 2.41
C PHE A 203 -13.32 8.73 3.82
N THR A 204 -13.97 9.89 3.93
CA THR A 204 -14.30 10.50 5.23
C THR A 204 -15.20 9.56 6.05
N GLU A 205 -16.22 8.96 5.42
CA GLU A 205 -17.07 7.94 6.08
C GLU A 205 -16.23 6.78 6.62
N VAL A 206 -15.37 6.18 5.78
CA VAL A 206 -14.52 5.03 6.15
C VAL A 206 -13.57 5.41 7.28
N PHE A 207 -12.82 6.50 7.12
CA PHE A 207 -11.74 6.84 8.01
C PHE A 207 -12.24 7.26 9.39
N SER A 208 -13.35 8.01 9.46
CA SER A 208 -13.99 8.34 10.74
C SER A 208 -14.47 7.10 11.49
N ASP A 209 -14.95 6.07 10.80
CA ASP A 209 -15.35 4.81 11.42
C ASP A 209 -14.12 3.97 11.87
N LEU A 210 -13.01 4.01 11.11
CA LEU A 210 -11.75 3.35 11.50
C LEU A 210 -11.09 3.96 12.74
N GLN A 211 -11.30 5.25 13.01
CA GLN A 211 -10.79 5.94 14.19
C GLN A 211 -11.60 5.64 15.47
N ARG A 212 -12.76 4.99 15.36
CA ARG A 212 -13.53 4.61 16.55
C ARG A 212 -12.88 3.40 17.23
N PRO A 213 -12.87 3.37 18.58
CA PRO A 213 -12.31 2.27 19.35
C PRO A 213 -13.09 0.96 19.20
#